data_AF-A0AAV5THK4-F1
#
_entry.id   AF-A0AAV5THK4-F1
#
_cell.length_a   1.000
_cell.length_b   1.000
_cell.length_c   1.000
_cell.angle_alpha   90.00
_cell.angle_beta   90.00
_cell.angle_gamma   90.00
#
_symmetry.space_group_name_H-M   'P 1'
#
loop_
_entity.id
_entity.type
_entity.pdbx_description
1 polymer ?
#
loop_
_entity_poly.entity_id
_entity_poly.type
_entity_poly.pdbx_seq_one_letter_code
_entity_poly.pdbx_strand_id
1 'polypeptide(L)'
;MEIYLSIETQEVLLRFQRGFFIITSFMNIISLFYLIKETPPNQAQIRAYLLFLQVLVIISSVYLDVFFVPIPLFPAIAGYCVGLLCTDAFPLNQLLGVFILILVLVGSSILSCSIYRHQTIIPASNPLRVSKISYNLTWIIDRGRFFAHEKTNFMQILINMVIINLLLCTAIVILLFWHMLRVLRASTHKSASTVNRTRRSLVVLFIQIAVPVDFIVIPALVLFTSMACDCIPFEVTLPAYGVLTLHPFAHNLILLTITPTYRRIIIAKIRK
;
A
#
# COMPACT_ATOMS: atom_id res chain seq x y z
N MET A 1 7.50 25.47 19.81
CA MET A 1 7.28 25.64 18.36
C MET A 1 5.79 25.69 18.16
N GLU A 2 5.24 26.79 17.65
CA GLU A 2 3.80 26.89 17.39
C GLU A 2 3.47 26.13 16.09
N ILE A 3 2.68 25.06 16.19
CA ILE A 3 2.20 24.32 15.02
C ILE A 3 0.96 25.06 14.52
N TYR A 4 1.14 25.93 13.54
CA TYR A 4 0.07 26.71 12.95
C TYR A 4 -0.11 26.34 11.48
N LEU A 5 -1.32 25.90 11.13
CA LEU A 5 -1.73 25.68 9.74
C LEU A 5 -2.74 26.78 9.39
N SER A 6 -2.37 27.69 8.49
CA SER A 6 -3.32 28.73 8.04
C SER A 6 -4.48 28.09 7.28
N ILE A 7 -5.67 28.69 7.41
CA ILE A 7 -6.89 28.23 6.72
C ILE A 7 -6.66 28.20 5.20
N GLU A 8 -5.94 29.18 4.66
CA GLU A 8 -5.57 29.21 3.23
C GLU A 8 -4.71 27.99 2.84
N THR A 9 -3.68 27.66 3.63
CA THR A 9 -2.82 26.50 3.37
C THR A 9 -3.61 25.19 3.44
N GLN A 10 -4.49 25.07 4.43
CA GLN A 10 -5.39 23.94 4.58
C GLN A 10 -6.32 23.80 3.36
N GLU A 11 -6.93 24.89 2.89
CA GLU A 11 -7.79 24.86 1.71
C GLU A 11 -7.03 24.45 0.45
N VAL A 12 -5.80 24.96 0.27
CA VAL A 12 -4.94 24.58 -0.86
C VAL A 12 -4.64 23.08 -0.81
N LEU A 13 -4.27 22.55 0.36
CA LEU A 13 -4.03 21.12 0.56
C LEU A 13 -5.27 20.29 0.22
N LEU A 14 -6.45 20.68 0.71
CA LEU A 14 -7.70 19.97 0.47
C LEU A 14 -8.13 20.03 -1.00
N ARG A 15 -7.98 21.18 -1.67
CA ARG A 15 -8.25 21.31 -3.10
C ARG A 15 -7.32 20.43 -3.92
N PHE A 16 -6.04 20.40 -3.57
CA PHE A 16 -5.05 19.53 -4.18
C PHE A 16 -5.42 18.05 -4.01
N GLN A 17 -5.73 17.62 -2.77
CA GLN A 17 -6.12 16.24 -2.47
C GLN A 17 -7.39 15.84 -3.22
N ARG A 18 -8.41 16.69 -3.26
CA ARG A 18 -9.65 16.45 -4.02
C ARG A 18 -9.40 16.33 -5.52
N GLY A 19 -8.57 17.21 -6.08
CA GLY A 19 -8.16 17.13 -7.48
C GLY A 19 -7.46 15.79 -7.79
N PHE A 20 -6.54 15.37 -6.93
CA PHE A 20 -5.87 14.08 -7.04
C PHE A 20 -6.81 12.89 -6.88
N PHE A 21 -7.78 12.96 -5.96
CA PHE A 21 -8.78 11.92 -5.75
C PHE A 21 -9.63 11.71 -7.01
N ILE A 22 -10.03 12.78 -7.69
CA ILE A 22 -10.79 12.68 -8.95
C ILE A 22 -9.97 11.92 -10.00
N ILE A 23 -8.72 12.35 -10.23
CA ILE A 23 -7.81 11.71 -11.20
C ILE A 23 -7.61 10.22 -10.83
N THR A 24 -7.32 9.96 -9.56
CA THR A 24 -7.07 8.61 -9.04
C THR A 24 -8.31 7.73 -9.17
N SER A 25 -9.51 8.27 -8.98
CA SER A 25 -10.77 7.54 -9.15
C SER A 25 -10.98 7.08 -10.59
N PHE A 26 -10.71 7.95 -11.57
CA PHE A 26 -10.73 7.56 -12.98
C PHE A 26 -9.70 6.46 -13.28
N MET A 27 -8.48 6.62 -12.77
CA MET A 27 -7.44 5.61 -12.96
C MET A 27 -7.78 4.27 -12.31
N ASN A 28 -8.36 4.29 -11.11
CA ASN A 28 -8.84 3.11 -10.38
C ASN A 28 -9.89 2.34 -11.19
N ILE A 29 -10.87 3.04 -11.79
CA ILE A 29 -11.89 2.42 -12.64
C ILE A 29 -11.26 1.75 -13.86
N ILE A 30 -10.32 2.45 -14.51
CA ILE A 30 -9.60 1.93 -15.68
C ILE A 30 -8.74 0.71 -15.31
N SER A 31 -7.98 0.78 -14.21
CA SER A 31 -7.17 -0.32 -13.68
C SER A 31 -8.02 -1.54 -13.34
N LEU A 32 -9.15 -1.34 -12.66
CA LEU A 32 -10.07 -2.42 -12.31
C LEU A 32 -10.67 -3.06 -13.56
N PHE A 33 -11.10 -2.26 -14.55
CA PHE A 33 -11.59 -2.75 -15.83
C PHE A 33 -10.55 -3.63 -16.53
N TYR A 34 -9.30 -3.18 -16.61
CA TYR A 34 -8.22 -3.93 -17.23
C TYR A 34 -7.85 -5.20 -16.46
N LEU A 35 -7.84 -5.17 -15.12
CA LEU A 35 -7.62 -6.36 -14.30
C LEU A 35 -8.73 -7.40 -14.50
N ILE A 36 -9.99 -6.97 -14.61
CA ILE A 36 -11.11 -7.90 -14.83
C ILE A 36 -11.05 -8.50 -16.23
N LYS A 37 -10.90 -7.69 -17.27
CA LYS A 37 -11.05 -8.12 -18.67
C LYS A 37 -9.78 -8.55 -19.37
N GLU A 38 -8.63 -7.93 -19.05
CA GLU A 38 -7.41 -7.99 -19.86
C GLU A 38 -6.21 -8.54 -19.09
N THR A 39 -6.42 -9.27 -17.98
CA THR A 39 -5.31 -9.85 -17.22
C THR A 39 -4.51 -10.84 -18.08
N PRO A 40 -3.17 -10.64 -18.21
CA PRO A 40 -2.33 -11.53 -18.99
C PRO A 40 -2.34 -12.99 -18.48
N PRO A 41 -2.24 -14.01 -19.36
CA PRO A 41 -2.28 -15.41 -18.96
C PRO A 41 -1.14 -15.81 -18.00
N ASN A 42 0.03 -15.15 -18.08
CA ASN A 42 1.14 -15.36 -17.14
C ASN A 42 0.91 -14.75 -15.74
N GLN A 43 -0.18 -13.99 -15.55
CA GLN A 43 -0.60 -13.41 -14.28
C GLN A 43 -1.97 -13.96 -13.81
N ALA A 44 -2.58 -14.91 -14.53
CA ALA A 44 -3.90 -15.44 -14.20
C ALA A 44 -3.97 -16.02 -12.77
N GLN A 45 -2.90 -16.69 -12.31
CA GLN A 45 -2.81 -17.27 -10.96
C GLN A 45 -2.73 -16.21 -9.84
N ILE A 46 -2.19 -15.03 -10.12
CA ILE A 46 -2.09 -13.92 -9.14
C ILE A 46 -3.25 -12.91 -9.28
N ARG A 47 -4.12 -13.09 -10.30
CA ARG A 47 -5.19 -12.16 -10.63
C ARG A 47 -6.10 -11.86 -9.44
N ALA A 48 -6.48 -12.88 -8.67
CA ALA A 48 -7.36 -12.73 -7.52
C ALA A 48 -6.72 -11.83 -6.44
N TYR A 49 -5.42 -11.98 -6.18
CA TYR A 49 -4.68 -11.13 -5.24
C TYR A 49 -4.57 -9.69 -5.74
N LEU A 50 -4.30 -9.49 -7.03
CA LEU A 50 -4.21 -8.15 -7.62
C LEU A 50 -5.58 -7.44 -7.65
N LEU A 51 -6.66 -8.17 -7.93
CA LEU A 51 -8.03 -7.64 -7.86
C LEU A 51 -8.41 -7.27 -6.42
N PHE A 52 -8.10 -8.14 -5.46
CA PHE A 52 -8.34 -7.87 -4.04
C PHE A 52 -7.58 -6.63 -3.57
N LEU A 53 -6.30 -6.52 -3.92
CA LEU A 53 -5.48 -5.35 -3.64
C LEU A 53 -6.08 -4.09 -4.27
N GLN A 54 -6.49 -4.15 -5.55
CA GLN A 54 -7.11 -3.01 -6.24
C GLN A 54 -8.41 -2.55 -5.54
N VAL A 55 -9.26 -3.48 -5.12
CA VAL A 55 -10.51 -3.16 -4.39
C VAL A 55 -10.19 -2.51 -3.04
N LEU A 56 -9.22 -3.05 -2.30
CA LEU A 56 -8.78 -2.45 -1.04
C LEU A 56 -8.21 -1.04 -1.23
N VAL A 57 -7.42 -0.82 -2.29
CA VAL A 57 -6.90 0.52 -2.62
C VAL A 57 -8.05 1.48 -2.92
N ILE A 58 -9.06 1.08 -3.69
CA ILE A 58 -10.25 1.91 -3.98
C ILE A 58 -10.99 2.26 -2.70
N ILE A 59 -11.28 1.26 -1.85
CA ILE A 59 -11.96 1.48 -0.56
C ILE A 59 -11.14 2.44 0.31
N SER A 60 -9.82 2.26 0.37
CA SER A 60 -8.94 3.12 1.15
C SER A 60 -8.93 4.56 0.64
N SER A 61 -8.91 4.77 -0.67
CA SER A 61 -8.96 6.11 -1.27
C SER A 61 -10.30 6.79 -0.97
N VAL A 62 -11.42 6.12 -1.20
CA VAL A 62 -12.74 6.70 -0.90
C VAL A 62 -12.86 7.02 0.60
N TYR A 63 -12.39 6.12 1.47
CA TYR A 63 -12.41 6.36 2.90
C TYR A 63 -11.57 7.57 3.29
N LEU A 64 -10.32 7.65 2.81
CA LEU A 64 -9.38 8.69 3.23
C LEU A 64 -9.59 10.04 2.56
N ASP A 65 -10.11 10.07 1.33
CA ASP A 65 -10.24 11.31 0.54
C ASP A 65 -11.65 11.90 0.56
N VAL A 66 -12.66 11.13 1.01
CA VAL A 66 -14.06 11.58 1.08
C VAL A 66 -14.62 11.49 2.49
N PHE A 67 -14.52 10.31 3.12
CA PHE A 67 -15.19 10.07 4.39
C PHE A 67 -14.44 10.61 5.60
N PHE A 68 -13.13 10.40 5.68
CA PHE A 68 -12.33 10.69 6.88
C PHE A 68 -11.25 11.76 6.71
N VAL A 69 -10.99 12.30 5.51
CA VAL A 69 -9.99 13.35 5.21
C VAL A 69 -9.21 13.90 6.41
N PRO A 70 -8.15 13.19 6.86
CA PRO A 70 -7.45 13.54 8.09
C PRO A 70 -6.42 14.64 7.81
N ILE A 71 -6.33 15.59 8.72
CA ILE A 71 -5.33 16.67 8.70
C ILE A 71 -4.41 16.46 9.90
N PRO A 72 -3.25 15.82 9.69
CA PRO A 72 -2.30 15.62 10.76
C PRO A 72 -1.55 16.91 11.11
N LEU A 73 -1.20 17.06 12.39
CA LEU A 73 -0.48 18.21 12.94
C LEU A 73 0.90 17.80 13.49
N PHE A 74 1.61 16.92 12.78
CA PHE A 74 2.94 16.45 13.20
C PHE A 74 3.94 17.61 13.35
N PRO A 75 4.95 17.53 14.23
CA PRO A 75 5.35 16.42 15.09
C PRO A 75 4.38 16.13 16.24
N ALA A 76 3.47 17.05 16.59
CA ALA A 76 2.47 16.76 17.60
C ALA A 76 1.62 15.57 17.13
N ILE A 77 1.50 14.55 17.99
CA ILE A 77 0.61 13.39 17.77
C ILE A 77 -0.82 13.87 17.98
N ALA A 78 -1.28 14.70 17.05
CA ALA A 78 -2.56 15.38 17.02
C ALA A 78 -2.97 15.57 15.56
N GLY A 79 -4.25 15.75 15.35
CA GLY A 79 -4.83 15.94 14.04
C GLY A 79 -6.34 16.07 14.19
N TYR A 80 -6.97 16.61 13.16
CA TYR A 80 -8.41 16.71 13.07
C TYR A 80 -8.86 16.20 11.71
N CYS A 81 -10.16 16.14 11.50
CA CYS A 81 -10.74 15.59 10.28
C CYS A 81 -11.77 16.55 9.69
N VAL A 82 -11.87 16.58 8.36
CA VAL A 82 -12.84 17.40 7.61
C VAL A 82 -13.66 16.61 6.57
N GLY A 83 -13.68 15.28 6.68
CA GLY A 83 -14.44 14.39 5.79
C GLY A 83 -15.92 14.28 6.14
N LEU A 84 -16.71 13.64 5.28
CA LEU A 84 -18.17 13.50 5.46
C LEU A 84 -18.58 12.78 6.76
N LEU A 85 -17.75 11.88 7.27
CA LEU A 85 -18.02 11.16 8.52
C LEU A 85 -17.56 11.94 9.76
N CYS A 86 -16.87 13.07 9.58
CA CYS A 86 -16.35 13.88 10.67
C CYS A 86 -17.38 14.91 11.12
N THR A 87 -18.50 14.36 11.55
CA THR A 87 -19.61 15.06 12.19
C THR A 87 -19.67 14.61 13.65
N ASP A 88 -20.39 15.37 14.49
CA ASP A 88 -20.54 15.06 15.92
C ASP A 88 -21.19 13.68 16.18
N ALA A 89 -21.75 13.05 15.15
CA ALA A 89 -22.35 11.71 15.22
C ALA A 89 -21.33 10.57 15.39
N PHE A 90 -20.07 10.75 14.97
CA PHE A 90 -19.04 9.69 15.02
C PHE A 90 -17.81 10.13 15.83
N PRO A 91 -17.40 9.36 16.85
CA PRO A 91 -16.20 9.70 17.61
C PRO A 91 -14.94 9.47 16.78
N LEU A 92 -14.02 10.44 16.81
CA LEU A 92 -12.79 10.44 16.00
C LEU A 92 -11.95 9.17 16.16
N ASN A 93 -11.93 8.59 17.37
CA ASN A 93 -11.21 7.34 17.66
C ASN A 93 -11.71 6.16 16.82
N GLN A 94 -13.01 6.09 16.52
CA GLN A 94 -13.56 5.03 15.67
C GLN A 94 -13.12 5.21 14.21
N LEU A 95 -13.17 6.45 13.73
CA LEU A 95 -12.77 6.77 12.36
C LEU A 95 -11.27 6.53 12.13
N LEU A 96 -10.44 6.85 13.12
CA LEU A 96 -9.01 6.54 13.12
C LEU A 96 -8.78 5.01 13.18
N GLY A 97 -9.57 4.28 13.96
CA GLY A 97 -9.50 2.82 14.01
C GLY A 97 -9.78 2.16 12.66
N VAL A 98 -10.80 2.65 11.94
CA VAL A 98 -11.11 2.18 10.58
C VAL A 98 -9.97 2.51 9.61
N PHE A 99 -9.36 3.70 9.72
CA PHE A 99 -8.19 4.05 8.92
C PHE A 99 -7.01 3.07 9.14
N ILE A 100 -6.65 2.80 10.39
CA ILE A 100 -5.57 1.87 10.74
C ILE A 100 -5.89 0.46 10.22
N LEU A 101 -7.13 0.01 10.38
CA LEU A 101 -7.58 -1.29 9.88
C LEU A 101 -7.40 -1.39 8.36
N ILE A 102 -7.80 -0.37 7.61
CA ILE A 102 -7.64 -0.30 6.16
C ILE A 102 -6.16 -0.39 5.76
N LEU A 103 -5.27 0.34 6.46
CA LEU A 103 -3.83 0.27 6.19
C LEU A 103 -3.26 -1.13 6.43
N VAL A 104 -3.64 -1.79 7.53
CA VAL A 104 -3.22 -3.16 7.84
C VAL A 104 -3.75 -4.15 6.79
N LEU A 105 -4.98 -3.97 6.31
CA LEU A 105 -5.55 -4.80 5.24
C LEU A 105 -4.78 -4.62 3.92
N VAL A 106 -4.43 -3.37 3.55
CA VAL A 106 -3.59 -3.11 2.37
C VAL A 106 -2.21 -3.76 2.53
N GLY A 107 -1.53 -3.55 3.66
CA GLY A 107 -0.21 -4.13 3.91
C GLY A 107 -0.20 -5.66 3.89
N SER A 108 -1.17 -6.29 4.55
CA SER A 108 -1.32 -7.75 4.57
C SER A 108 -1.66 -8.33 3.20
N SER A 109 -2.42 -7.61 2.36
CA SER A 109 -2.70 -8.01 0.98
C SER A 109 -1.44 -8.02 0.10
N ILE A 110 -0.58 -7.00 0.23
CA ILE A 110 0.71 -6.89 -0.48
C ILE A 110 1.63 -8.04 -0.08
N LEU A 111 1.74 -8.31 1.23
CA LEU A 111 2.56 -9.39 1.75
C LEU A 111 2.06 -10.75 1.27
N SER A 112 0.75 -10.98 1.33
CA SER A 112 0.12 -12.22 0.86
C SER A 112 0.38 -12.47 -0.62
N CYS A 113 0.25 -11.42 -1.45
CA CYS A 113 0.55 -11.49 -2.89
C CYS A 113 2.04 -11.83 -3.12
N SER A 114 2.95 -11.19 -2.38
CA SER A 114 4.40 -11.40 -2.48
C SER A 114 4.80 -12.81 -2.06
N ILE A 115 4.23 -13.32 -0.95
CA ILE A 115 4.44 -14.69 -0.48
C ILE A 115 3.91 -15.69 -1.51
N TYR A 116 2.69 -15.51 -1.99
CA TYR A 116 2.12 -16.39 -3.02
C TYR A 116 3.04 -16.47 -4.24
N ARG A 117 3.53 -15.32 -4.72
CA ARG A 117 4.45 -15.31 -5.86
C ARG A 117 5.77 -16.02 -5.55
N HIS A 118 6.36 -15.79 -4.38
CA HIS A 118 7.55 -16.49 -3.94
C HIS A 118 7.34 -18.01 -3.94
N GLN A 119 6.25 -18.50 -3.33
CA GLN A 119 5.95 -19.93 -3.20
C GLN A 119 5.72 -20.63 -4.55
N THR A 120 5.24 -19.92 -5.57
CA THR A 120 5.05 -20.50 -6.93
C THR A 120 6.35 -20.70 -7.71
N ILE A 121 7.42 -19.97 -7.38
CA ILE A 121 8.67 -19.98 -8.16
C ILE A 121 9.71 -20.94 -7.58
N ILE A 122 9.68 -21.18 -6.26
CA ILE A 122 10.66 -22.02 -5.57
C ILE A 122 10.43 -23.53 -5.82
N PRO A 123 11.51 -24.33 -5.97
CA PRO A 123 11.41 -25.77 -6.13
C PRO A 123 10.92 -26.45 -4.84
N ALA A 124 10.33 -27.65 -4.98
CA ALA A 124 9.73 -28.39 -3.86
C ALA A 124 10.72 -28.79 -2.75
N SER A 125 12.00 -28.92 -3.10
CA SER A 125 13.09 -29.25 -2.17
C SER A 125 13.65 -28.05 -1.39
N ASN A 126 13.15 -26.83 -1.65
CA ASN A 126 13.70 -25.64 -0.99
C ASN A 126 13.13 -25.47 0.44
N PRO A 127 13.97 -25.28 1.47
CA PRO A 127 13.52 -25.15 2.87
C PRO A 127 12.66 -23.91 3.13
N LEU A 128 12.68 -22.90 2.25
CA LEU A 128 11.84 -21.70 2.34
C LEU A 128 10.43 -21.91 1.75
N ARG A 129 10.09 -23.14 1.36
CA ARG A 129 8.76 -23.50 0.91
C ARG A 129 7.85 -23.74 2.11
N VAL A 130 6.79 -22.95 2.18
CA VAL A 130 5.77 -23.06 3.23
C VAL A 130 5.01 -24.36 2.99
N SER A 131 5.08 -25.28 3.95
CA SER A 131 4.26 -26.49 3.96
C SER A 131 2.78 -26.11 4.07
N LYS A 132 1.87 -26.88 3.44
CA LYS A 132 0.43 -26.62 3.55
C LYS A 132 0.01 -26.70 5.02
N ILE A 133 -0.45 -25.58 5.59
CA ILE A 133 -0.94 -25.50 6.97
C ILE A 133 -2.39 -26.01 7.00
N SER A 134 -2.69 -26.91 7.94
CA SER A 134 -3.97 -27.61 8.10
C SER A 134 -4.74 -27.17 9.35
N TYR A 135 -5.05 -25.88 9.52
CA TYR A 135 -5.80 -25.41 10.70
C TYR A 135 -7.04 -24.59 10.36
N ASN A 136 -8.08 -24.80 11.15
CA ASN A 136 -9.41 -24.20 11.06
C ASN A 136 -9.50 -22.97 11.99
N LEU A 137 -9.79 -21.79 11.42
CA LEU A 137 -9.76 -20.49 12.11
C LEU A 137 -11.17 -19.89 12.34
N THR A 138 -12.22 -20.72 12.37
CA THR A 138 -13.60 -20.26 12.57
C THR A 138 -13.88 -19.67 13.95
N TRP A 139 -13.05 -19.92 14.97
CA TRP A 139 -13.33 -19.52 16.35
C TRP A 139 -13.19 -18.01 16.65
N ILE A 140 -12.54 -17.24 15.76
CA ILE A 140 -12.34 -15.79 15.94
C ILE A 140 -13.62 -14.97 15.64
N ILE A 141 -14.61 -15.59 15.00
CA ILE A 141 -15.85 -14.94 14.55
C ILE A 141 -16.82 -14.68 15.73
N ASP A 142 -16.70 -15.41 16.84
CA ASP A 142 -17.69 -15.38 17.93
C ASP A 142 -17.40 -14.39 19.09
N ARG A 143 -16.33 -13.57 19.01
CA ARG A 143 -15.82 -12.83 20.19
C ARG A 143 -16.12 -11.32 20.28
N GLY A 144 -16.72 -10.67 19.29
CA GLY A 144 -17.14 -9.25 19.41
C GLY A 144 -16.00 -8.21 19.51
N ARG A 145 -16.35 -6.92 19.72
CA ARG A 145 -15.49 -5.73 19.46
C ARG A 145 -14.38 -5.45 20.50
N PHE A 146 -13.34 -4.73 20.05
CA PHE A 146 -12.04 -4.50 20.70
C PHE A 146 -11.81 -3.06 21.23
N PHE A 147 -10.63 -2.89 21.85
CA PHE A 147 -10.22 -1.89 22.86
C PHE A 147 -9.69 -0.53 22.36
N ALA A 148 -9.58 0.44 23.30
CA ALA A 148 -9.03 1.79 23.14
C ALA A 148 -7.88 2.09 24.15
N HIS A 149 -7.00 3.07 23.85
CA HIS A 149 -5.86 3.43 24.70
C HIS A 149 -5.59 4.94 24.80
N GLU A 150 -5.12 5.35 25.98
CA GLU A 150 -4.51 6.65 26.29
C GLU A 150 -3.01 6.66 25.96
N LYS A 151 -2.45 7.85 25.72
CA LYS A 151 -1.01 8.04 25.48
C LYS A 151 -0.21 7.67 26.72
N THR A 152 0.49 6.56 26.62
CA THR A 152 1.41 6.03 27.63
C THR A 152 2.73 5.65 26.94
N ASN A 153 3.76 5.28 27.71
CA ASN A 153 5.01 4.73 27.17
C ASN A 153 4.78 3.57 26.17
N PHE A 154 3.64 2.89 26.27
CA PHE A 154 3.19 1.87 25.32
C PHE A 154 2.97 2.40 23.91
N MET A 155 2.43 3.61 23.73
CA MET A 155 2.23 4.20 22.39
C MET A 155 3.57 4.50 21.71
N GLN A 156 4.58 4.93 22.47
CA GLN A 156 5.93 5.10 21.95
C GLN A 156 6.55 3.77 21.52
N ILE A 157 6.35 2.70 22.31
CA ILE A 157 6.77 1.34 21.95
C ILE A 157 6.05 0.88 20.67
N LEU A 158 4.75 1.15 20.53
CA LEU A 158 4.00 0.81 19.32
C LEU A 158 4.49 1.57 18.09
N ILE A 159 4.75 2.87 18.20
CA ILE A 159 5.31 3.67 17.10
C ILE A 159 6.67 3.09 16.66
N ASN A 160 7.54 2.78 17.63
CA ASN A 160 8.82 2.14 17.36
C ASN A 160 8.66 0.74 16.74
N MET A 161 7.70 -0.06 17.22
CA MET A 161 7.36 -1.35 16.62
C MET A 161 6.86 -1.19 15.18
N VAL A 162 6.04 -0.18 14.88
CA VAL A 162 5.58 0.11 13.52
C VAL A 162 6.74 0.49 12.62
N ILE A 163 7.68 1.34 13.08
CA ILE A 163 8.90 1.69 12.33
C ILE A 163 9.71 0.42 12.03
N ILE A 164 9.99 -0.40 13.05
CA ILE A 164 10.76 -1.64 12.91
C ILE A 164 10.04 -2.60 11.95
N ASN A 165 8.71 -2.72 12.06
CA ASN A 165 7.90 -3.58 11.21
C ASN A 165 7.92 -3.09 9.75
N LEU A 166 7.74 -1.79 9.50
CA LEU A 166 7.82 -1.20 8.16
C LEU A 166 9.19 -1.47 7.51
N LEU A 167 10.29 -1.29 8.26
CA LEU A 167 11.64 -1.57 7.79
C LEU A 167 11.84 -3.07 7.51
N LEU A 168 11.40 -3.93 8.43
CA LEU A 168 11.53 -5.38 8.30
C LEU A 168 10.71 -5.92 7.12
N CYS A 169 9.45 -5.49 6.96
CA CYS A 169 8.61 -5.88 5.82
C CYS A 169 9.20 -5.43 4.49
N THR A 170 9.74 -4.21 4.42
CA THR A 170 10.40 -3.70 3.21
C THR A 170 11.65 -4.52 2.89
N ALA A 171 12.48 -4.81 3.90
CA ALA A 171 13.66 -5.65 3.74
C ALA A 171 13.29 -7.07 3.28
N ILE A 172 12.25 -7.67 3.85
CA ILE A 172 11.75 -9.00 3.44
C ILE A 172 11.32 -8.98 1.97
N VAL A 173 10.53 -7.99 1.53
CA VAL A 173 10.10 -7.89 0.12
C VAL A 173 11.31 -7.78 -0.80
N ILE A 174 12.27 -6.92 -0.49
CA ILE A 174 13.51 -6.77 -1.28
C ILE A 174 14.30 -8.09 -1.34
N LEU A 175 14.48 -8.76 -0.19
CA LEU A 175 15.18 -10.03 -0.11
C LEU A 175 14.47 -11.14 -0.90
N LEU A 176 13.13 -11.19 -0.87
CA LEU A 176 12.35 -12.14 -1.64
C LEU A 176 12.55 -11.92 -3.15
N PHE A 177 12.52 -10.67 -3.62
CA PHE A 177 12.76 -10.36 -5.03
C PHE A 177 14.19 -10.64 -5.46
N TRP A 178 15.17 -10.28 -4.62
CA TRP A 178 16.57 -10.62 -4.86
C TRP A 178 16.78 -12.13 -4.94
N HIS A 179 16.18 -12.90 -4.02
CA HIS A 179 16.21 -14.35 -4.01
C HIS A 179 15.55 -14.95 -5.27
N MET A 180 14.36 -14.47 -5.66
CA MET A 180 13.67 -14.92 -6.88
C MET A 180 14.54 -14.70 -8.13
N LEU A 181 15.23 -13.56 -8.23
CA LEU A 181 16.13 -13.26 -9.34
C LEU A 181 17.39 -14.13 -9.32
N ARG A 182 17.96 -14.40 -8.13
CA ARG A 182 19.13 -15.27 -7.98
C ARG A 182 18.80 -16.72 -8.36
N VAL A 183 17.70 -17.26 -7.86
CA VAL A 183 17.22 -18.61 -8.20
C VAL A 183 16.94 -18.73 -9.69
N LEU A 184 16.34 -17.70 -10.30
CA LEU A 184 16.08 -17.70 -11.73
C LEU A 184 17.36 -17.72 -12.58
N ARG A 185 18.44 -17.05 -12.13
CA ARG A 185 19.75 -17.09 -12.80
C ARG A 185 20.46 -18.42 -12.64
N ALA A 186 20.31 -19.09 -11.49
CA ALA A 186 20.95 -20.38 -11.21
C ALA A 186 20.21 -21.58 -11.84
N SER A 187 19.02 -21.38 -12.39
CA SER A 187 18.20 -22.44 -12.98
C SER A 187 18.74 -22.87 -14.35
N THR A 188 19.37 -24.05 -14.42
CA THR A 188 19.87 -24.67 -15.67
C THR A 188 18.82 -25.47 -16.43
N HIS A 189 17.75 -25.91 -15.75
CA HIS A 189 16.69 -26.76 -16.31
C HIS A 189 15.65 -26.01 -17.17
N LYS A 190 15.71 -24.68 -17.28
CA LYS A 190 14.74 -23.87 -18.03
C LYS A 190 15.37 -23.31 -19.29
N SER A 191 14.60 -23.31 -20.40
CA SER A 191 15.07 -22.71 -21.66
C SER A 191 15.36 -21.21 -21.49
N ALA A 192 16.38 -20.72 -22.20
CA ALA A 192 16.82 -19.32 -22.10
C ALA A 192 15.68 -18.31 -22.39
N SER A 193 14.79 -18.63 -23.33
CA SER A 193 13.60 -17.82 -23.64
C SER A 193 12.63 -17.73 -22.44
N THR A 194 12.36 -18.85 -21.77
CA THR A 194 11.48 -18.91 -20.59
C THR A 194 12.08 -18.13 -19.41
N VAL A 195 13.39 -18.25 -19.20
CA VAL A 195 14.13 -17.51 -18.16
C VAL A 195 14.04 -16.01 -18.40
N ASN A 196 14.30 -15.54 -19.63
CA ASN A 196 14.21 -14.12 -19.98
C ASN A 196 12.79 -13.57 -19.84
N ARG A 197 11.77 -14.32 -20.27
CA ARG A 197 10.36 -13.91 -20.10
C ARG A 197 9.96 -13.82 -18.62
N THR A 198 10.38 -14.79 -17.81
CA THR A 198 10.11 -14.80 -16.36
C THR A 198 10.84 -13.67 -15.64
N ARG A 199 12.10 -13.42 -15.99
CA ARG A 199 12.90 -12.32 -15.43
C ARG A 199 12.25 -10.98 -15.70
N ARG A 200 11.84 -10.74 -16.95
CA ARG A 200 11.15 -9.50 -17.33
C ARG A 200 9.84 -9.33 -16.55
N SER A 201 9.05 -10.40 -16.41
CA SER A 201 7.83 -10.39 -15.61
C SER A 201 8.09 -10.12 -14.13
N LEU A 202 9.18 -10.64 -13.56
CA LEU A 202 9.55 -10.39 -12.16
C LEU A 202 10.03 -8.96 -11.93
N VAL A 203 10.80 -8.38 -12.85
CA VAL A 203 11.22 -6.97 -12.76
C VAL A 203 10.01 -6.05 -12.84
N VAL A 204 9.07 -6.32 -13.75
CA VAL A 204 7.82 -5.56 -13.85
C VAL A 204 7.03 -5.64 -12.53
N LEU A 205 6.89 -6.85 -11.97
CA LEU A 205 6.18 -7.04 -10.70
C LEU A 205 6.92 -6.36 -9.53
N PHE A 206 8.26 -6.38 -9.53
CA PHE A 206 9.05 -5.68 -8.53
C PHE A 206 8.78 -4.19 -8.56
N ILE A 207 8.82 -3.56 -9.74
CA ILE A 207 8.55 -2.12 -9.87
C ILE A 207 7.10 -1.80 -9.47
N GLN A 208 6.15 -2.66 -9.83
CA GLN A 208 4.73 -2.53 -9.45
C GLN A 208 4.49 -2.55 -7.94
N ILE A 209 5.37 -3.20 -7.17
CA ILE A 209 5.25 -3.28 -5.72
C ILE A 209 6.16 -2.25 -5.04
N ALA A 210 7.41 -2.14 -5.48
CA ALA A 210 8.41 -1.26 -4.87
C ALA A 210 8.01 0.21 -4.96
N VAL A 211 7.62 0.71 -6.14
CA VAL A 211 7.29 2.13 -6.29
C VAL A 211 6.13 2.54 -5.39
N PRO A 212 4.97 1.84 -5.37
CA PRO A 212 3.89 2.20 -4.44
C PRO A 212 4.29 2.03 -2.97
N VAL A 213 5.06 0.99 -2.63
CA VAL A 213 5.56 0.79 -1.27
C VAL A 213 6.45 1.95 -0.83
N ASP A 214 7.33 2.48 -1.69
CA ASP A 214 8.20 3.60 -1.36
C ASP A 214 7.41 4.89 -1.09
N PHE A 215 6.32 5.12 -1.85
CA PHE A 215 5.38 6.22 -1.60
C PHE A 215 4.61 6.07 -0.27
N ILE A 216 4.61 4.89 0.35
CA ILE A 216 4.07 4.69 1.70
C ILE A 216 5.17 4.75 2.75
N VAL A 217 6.20 3.92 2.59
CA VAL A 217 7.22 3.63 3.60
C VAL A 217 8.07 4.86 3.87
N ILE A 218 8.53 5.58 2.84
CA ILE A 218 9.40 6.74 3.04
C ILE A 218 8.65 7.84 3.80
N PRO A 219 7.45 8.29 3.36
CA PRO A 219 6.65 9.21 4.16
C PRO A 219 6.34 8.70 5.55
N ALA A 220 5.90 7.44 5.69
CA ALA A 220 5.57 6.88 6.98
C ALA A 220 6.77 6.92 7.94
N LEU A 221 7.97 6.56 7.49
CA LEU A 221 9.17 6.63 8.30
C LEU A 221 9.47 8.07 8.75
N VAL A 222 9.33 9.06 7.86
CA VAL A 222 9.49 10.47 8.22
C VAL A 222 8.47 10.89 9.27
N LEU A 223 7.19 10.54 9.09
CA LEU A 223 6.11 10.87 10.02
C LEU A 223 6.28 10.19 11.39
N PHE A 224 6.54 8.88 11.40
CA PHE A 224 6.72 8.12 12.63
C PHE A 224 8.01 8.49 13.36
N THR A 225 9.10 8.78 12.64
CA THR A 225 10.33 9.29 13.25
C THR A 225 10.09 10.67 13.85
N SER A 226 9.43 11.58 13.12
CA SER A 226 9.04 12.91 13.62
C SER A 226 8.29 12.81 14.95
N MET A 227 7.28 11.95 15.03
CA MET A 227 6.53 11.70 16.27
C MET A 227 7.36 11.06 17.38
N ALA A 228 8.40 10.29 17.04
CA ALA A 228 9.19 9.56 18.03
C ALA A 228 10.26 10.43 18.71
N CYS A 229 10.85 11.38 17.98
CA CYS A 229 11.98 12.19 18.44
C CYS A 229 11.67 13.70 18.55
N ASP A 230 10.53 14.16 18.05
CA ASP A 230 10.20 15.58 17.82
C ASP A 230 11.28 16.35 17.03
N CYS A 231 12.11 15.62 16.27
CA CYS A 231 13.31 16.14 15.62
C CYS A 231 13.10 16.57 14.16
N ILE A 232 11.92 16.28 13.59
CA ILE A 232 11.56 16.64 12.21
C ILE A 232 10.41 17.66 12.29
N PRO A 233 10.59 18.88 11.73
CA PRO A 233 9.63 19.97 11.89
C PRO A 233 8.38 19.79 11.00
N PHE A 234 7.31 20.50 11.36
CA PHE A 234 5.99 20.37 10.71
C PHE A 234 6.07 20.60 9.19
N GLU A 235 6.87 21.57 8.76
CA GLU A 235 7.08 21.97 7.36
C GLU A 235 7.65 20.84 6.50
N VAL A 236 8.30 19.85 7.12
CA VAL A 236 8.80 18.64 6.43
C VAL A 236 7.77 17.51 6.50
N THR A 237 7.08 17.36 7.63
CA THR A 237 6.08 16.30 7.81
C THR A 237 4.83 16.50 6.96
N LEU A 238 4.40 17.74 6.73
CA LEU A 238 3.19 18.04 5.96
C LEU A 238 3.34 17.67 4.47
N PRO A 239 4.44 18.04 3.77
CA PRO A 239 4.72 17.52 2.43
C PRO A 239 4.91 16.00 2.40
N ALA A 240 5.55 15.40 3.42
CA ALA A 240 5.68 13.94 3.50
C ALA A 240 4.31 13.27 3.54
N TYR A 241 3.39 13.76 4.37
CA TYR A 241 2.00 13.33 4.37
C TYR A 241 1.33 13.53 3.00
N GLY A 242 1.59 14.66 2.32
CA GLY A 242 1.15 14.86 0.94
C GLY A 242 1.68 13.79 -0.03
N VAL A 243 2.94 13.35 0.09
CA VAL A 243 3.47 12.25 -0.72
C VAL A 243 2.78 10.92 -0.40
N LEU A 244 2.45 10.67 0.87
CA LEU A 244 1.72 9.48 1.30
C LEU A 244 0.35 9.38 0.61
N THR A 245 -0.37 10.49 0.44
CA THR A 245 -1.67 10.51 -0.25
C THR A 245 -1.55 10.27 -1.76
N LEU A 246 -0.37 10.40 -2.34
CA LEU A 246 -0.10 10.09 -3.76
C LEU A 246 0.10 8.58 -4.03
N HIS A 247 0.17 7.74 -2.99
CA HIS A 247 0.37 6.29 -3.15
C HIS A 247 -0.63 5.62 -4.13
N PRO A 248 -1.96 5.82 -4.01
CA PRO A 248 -2.93 5.19 -4.91
C PRO A 248 -2.76 5.65 -6.37
N PHE A 249 -2.38 6.91 -6.57
CA PHE A 249 -2.07 7.45 -7.89
C PHE A 249 -0.84 6.74 -8.49
N ALA A 250 0.27 6.68 -7.74
CA ALA A 250 1.49 6.01 -8.16
C ALA A 250 1.25 4.53 -8.48
N HIS A 251 0.46 3.84 -7.65
CA HIS A 251 0.06 2.44 -7.88
C HIS A 251 -0.62 2.25 -9.23
N ASN A 252 -1.67 3.02 -9.51
CA ASN A 252 -2.40 2.91 -10.78
C ASN A 252 -1.54 3.31 -11.98
N LEU A 253 -0.74 4.37 -11.85
CA LEU A 253 0.14 4.83 -12.92
C LEU A 253 1.12 3.72 -13.32
N ILE A 254 1.78 3.11 -12.35
CA ILE A 254 2.75 2.03 -12.57
C ILE A 254 2.07 0.77 -13.11
N LEU A 255 0.90 0.41 -12.58
CA LEU A 255 0.13 -0.73 -13.06
C LEU A 255 -0.21 -0.57 -14.55
N LEU A 256 -0.73 0.59 -14.97
CA LEU A 256 -1.15 0.86 -16.34
C LEU A 256 0.02 1.01 -17.32
N THR A 257 1.10 1.67 -16.89
CA THR A 257 2.24 2.00 -17.76
C THR A 257 3.23 0.85 -17.92
N ILE A 258 3.48 0.07 -16.86
CA ILE A 258 4.50 -0.97 -16.88
C ILE A 258 3.92 -2.30 -17.37
N THR A 259 2.63 -2.58 -17.17
CA THR A 259 2.01 -3.81 -17.67
C THR A 259 1.96 -3.81 -19.20
N PRO A 260 2.71 -4.68 -19.90
CA PRO A 260 2.87 -4.58 -21.36
C PRO A 260 1.57 -4.80 -22.14
N THR A 261 0.61 -5.52 -21.57
CA THR A 261 -0.71 -5.74 -22.18
C THR A 261 -1.54 -4.47 -22.12
N TYR A 262 -1.67 -3.84 -20.94
CA TYR A 262 -2.43 -2.60 -20.77
C TYR A 262 -1.82 -1.48 -21.61
N ARG A 263 -0.50 -1.32 -21.56
CA ARG A 263 0.21 -0.32 -22.37
C ARG A 263 -0.06 -0.47 -23.87
N ARG A 264 -0.07 -1.71 -24.40
CA ARG A 264 -0.35 -1.96 -25.82
C ARG A 264 -1.78 -1.58 -26.19
N ILE A 265 -2.76 -1.92 -25.35
CA ILE A 265 -4.17 -1.59 -25.58
C ILE A 265 -4.38 -0.07 -25.53
N ILE A 266 -3.80 0.61 -24.55
CA ILE A 266 -3.89 2.07 -24.40
C ILE A 266 -3.28 2.77 -25.62
N ILE A 267 -2.05 2.40 -26.03
CA ILE A 267 -1.41 2.99 -27.21
C ILE A 267 -2.21 2.72 -28.48
N ALA A 268 -2.78 1.51 -28.64
CA ALA A 268 -3.59 1.18 -29.80
C ALA A 268 -4.89 1.99 -29.87
N LYS A 269 -5.47 2.37 -28.73
CA LYS A 269 -6.65 3.26 -28.67
C LYS A 269 -6.31 4.73 -28.89
N ILE A 270 -5.15 5.20 -28.43
CA ILE A 270 -4.71 6.61 -28.62
C ILE A 270 -4.29 6.88 -30.06
N ARG A 271 -3.76 5.87 -30.77
CA ARG A 271 -3.34 5.99 -32.18
C ARG A 271 -4.49 5.87 -33.20
N LYS A 272 -5.70 5.52 -32.75
CA LYS A 272 -6.91 5.51 -33.56
C LYS A 272 -7.64 6.83 -33.39
#